data_AF-A0A5F8GFF7-F1
#
_entry.id   AF-A0A5F8GFF7-F1
#
_cell.length_a   1.000
_cell.length_b   1.000
_cell.length_c   1.000
_cell.angle_alpha   90.00
_cell.angle_beta   90.00
_cell.angle_gamma   90.00
#
_symmetry.space_group_name_H-M   'P 1'
#
loop_
_entity.id
_entity.type
_entity.pdbx_description
1 polymer ?
#
loop_
_entity_poly.entity_id
_entity_poly.type
_entity_poly.pdbx_seq_one_letter_code
_entity_poly.pdbx_strand_id
1 'polypeptide(L)'
;MDEIVAEFIRRTLLKIPAVDILKILKIWNFLPESQLETIKLHQCKESLSQDVVELCQKKRTSMKEAAILDIICKLHAFLLFFF
;
A
#
# COMPACT_ATOMS: atom_id res chain seq x y z
N MET A 1 12.25 4.04 9.11
CA MET A 1 12.33 2.98 8.09
C MET A 1 13.33 3.44 7.04
N ASP A 2 14.13 2.55 6.47
CA ASP A 2 15.04 2.86 5.37
C ASP A 2 14.31 3.48 4.18
N GLU A 3 14.95 4.46 3.55
CA GLU A 3 14.45 5.13 2.35
C GLU A 3 14.14 4.14 1.23
N ILE A 4 14.94 3.07 1.13
CA ILE A 4 14.75 1.98 0.17
C ILE A 4 13.40 1.28 0.37
N VAL A 5 13.01 1.01 1.61
CA VAL A 5 11.74 0.34 1.90
C VAL A 5 10.56 1.28 1.64
N ALA A 6 10.73 2.59 1.93
CA ALA A 6 9.73 3.61 1.61
C ALA A 6 9.50 3.73 0.10
N GLU A 7 10.57 3.80 -0.68
CA GLU A 7 10.48 3.87 -2.13
C GLU A 7 9.90 2.57 -2.72
N PHE A 8 10.27 1.42 -2.17
CA PHE A 8 9.72 0.13 -2.58
C PHE A 8 8.19 0.09 -2.41
N ILE A 9 7.68 0.44 -1.22
CA ILE A 9 6.23 0.51 -0.95
C ILE A 9 5.55 1.48 -1.93
N ARG A 10 6.13 2.69 -2.10
CA ARG A 10 5.59 3.70 -3.00
C ARG A 10 5.48 3.19 -4.44
N ARG A 11 6.55 2.61 -4.98
CA ARG A 11 6.56 2.06 -6.35
C ARG A 11 5.57 0.90 -6.49
N THR A 12 5.44 0.05 -5.49
CA THR A 12 4.49 -1.08 -5.49
C THR A 12 3.04 -0.58 -5.56
N LEU A 13 2.67 0.39 -4.73
CA LEU A 13 1.32 0.96 -4.73
C LEU A 13 0.99 1.73 -6.02
N LEU A 14 1.96 2.44 -6.59
CA LEU A 14 1.76 3.20 -7.83
C LEU A 14 1.50 2.32 -9.07
N LYS A 15 1.90 1.05 -9.04
CA LYS A 15 1.65 0.07 -10.12
C LYS A 15 0.20 -0.39 -10.20
N ILE A 16 -0.57 -0.19 -9.14
CA ILE A 16 -1.93 -0.71 -8.98
C ILE A 16 -2.91 0.43 -9.20
N PRO A 17 -4.10 0.17 -9.78
CA PRO A 17 -5.16 1.18 -9.84
C PRO A 17 -5.56 1.68 -8.44
N ALA A 18 -5.83 2.98 -8.33
CA ALA A 18 -6.16 3.63 -7.05
C ALA A 18 -7.38 3.03 -6.34
N VAL A 19 -8.35 2.52 -7.12
CA VAL A 19 -9.54 1.84 -6.59
C VAL A 19 -9.22 0.56 -5.82
N ASP A 20 -8.12 -0.12 -6.17
CA ASP A 20 -7.73 -1.38 -5.54
C ASP A 20 -6.69 -1.19 -4.43
N ILE A 21 -5.99 -0.05 -4.39
CA ILE A 21 -5.05 0.27 -3.31
C ILE A 21 -5.75 0.12 -1.95
N LEU A 22 -6.94 0.69 -1.77
CA LEU A 22 -7.67 0.58 -0.50
C LEU A 22 -8.05 -0.87 -0.15
N LYS A 23 -8.44 -1.68 -1.14
CA LYS A 23 -8.74 -3.10 -0.91
C LYS A 23 -7.50 -3.86 -0.48
N ILE A 24 -6.38 -3.62 -1.15
CA ILE A 24 -5.09 -4.25 -0.84
C ILE A 24 -4.63 -3.86 0.55
N LEU A 25 -4.74 -2.59 0.93
CA LEU A 25 -4.37 -2.14 2.28
C LEU A 25 -5.27 -2.75 3.36
N LYS A 26 -6.56 -2.98 3.07
CA LYS A 26 -7.46 -3.72 3.96
C LYS A 26 -7.03 -5.19 4.10
N ILE A 27 -6.71 -5.86 3.00
CA ILE A 27 -6.23 -7.26 3.01
C ILE A 27 -4.89 -7.37 3.74
N TRP A 28 -4.02 -6.39 3.58
CA TRP A 28 -2.73 -6.33 4.25
C TRP A 28 -2.87 -6.23 5.77
N ASN A 29 -3.98 -5.68 6.28
CA ASN A 29 -4.36 -5.61 7.70
C ASN A 29 -3.27 -5.04 8.65
N PHE A 30 -2.27 -4.36 8.10
CA PHE A 30 -1.19 -3.71 8.85
C PHE A 30 -1.58 -2.30 9.31
N LEU A 31 -2.41 -1.62 8.50
CA LEU A 31 -2.96 -0.31 8.79
C LEU A 31 -4.37 -0.48 9.36
N PRO A 32 -4.70 0.18 10.49
CA PRO A 32 -6.04 0.12 11.06
C PRO A 32 -7.03 0.88 10.18
N GLU A 33 -8.30 0.47 10.22
CA GLU A 33 -9.36 1.05 9.38
C GLU A 33 -9.54 2.56 9.55
N SER A 34 -9.36 3.08 10.76
CA SER A 34 -9.42 4.53 11.04
C SER A 34 -8.37 5.34 10.26
N GLN A 35 -7.19 4.76 10.02
CA GLN A 35 -6.15 5.37 9.19
C GLN A 35 -6.49 5.21 7.72
N LEU A 36 -7.04 4.06 7.31
CA LEU A 36 -7.48 3.83 5.92
C LEU A 36 -8.60 4.78 5.50
N GLU A 37 -9.52 5.13 6.40
CA GLU A 37 -10.56 6.13 6.15
C GLU A 37 -9.99 7.53 5.93
N THR A 38 -8.94 7.89 6.69
CA THR A 38 -8.23 9.16 6.51
C THR A 38 -7.57 9.21 5.13
N ILE A 39 -6.90 8.12 4.74
CA ILE A 39 -6.24 7.99 3.43
C ILE A 39 -7.27 8.03 2.29
N LYS A 40 -8.44 7.41 2.46
CA LYS A 40 -9.54 7.39 1.48
C LYS A 40 -10.06 8.80 1.12
N LEU A 41 -9.89 9.78 1.99
CA LEU A 41 -10.26 11.18 1.70
C LEU A 41 -9.39 11.78 0.60
N HIS A 42 -8.14 11.33 0.47
CA HIS A 42 -7.25 11.71 -0.62
C HIS A 42 -7.52 10.80 -1.83
N GLN A 43 -8.31 11.26 -2.80
CA GLN A 43 -8.66 10.45 -3.99
C GLN A 43 -7.50 10.26 -4.98
N CYS A 44 -6.41 11.01 -4.85
CA CYS A 44 -5.31 10.95 -5.81
C CYS A 44 -4.34 9.80 -5.49
N LYS A 45 -4.02 8.97 -6.50
CA LYS A 45 -3.09 7.82 -6.38
C LYS A 45 -1.74 8.20 -5.77
N GLU A 46 -1.24 9.38 -6.13
CA GLU A 46 0.05 9.87 -5.64
C GLU A 46 -0.03 10.21 -4.15
N SER A 47 -1.05 10.95 -3.74
CA SER A 47 -1.34 11.26 -2.34
C SER A 47 -1.56 9.99 -1.51
N LEU A 48 -2.36 9.04 -2.01
CA LEU A 48 -2.57 7.73 -1.36
C LEU A 48 -1.26 7.00 -1.11
N SER A 49 -0.38 6.94 -2.12
CA SER A 49 0.92 6.27 -1.99
C SER A 49 1.81 6.95 -0.95
N GLN A 50 1.73 8.27 -0.86
CA GLN A 50 2.54 9.08 0.05
C GLN A 50 2.05 8.96 1.51
N ASP A 51 0.73 9.07 1.74
CA ASP A 51 0.10 8.86 3.03
C ASP A 51 0.41 7.45 3.60
N VAL A 52 0.33 6.41 2.76
CA VAL A 52 0.65 5.04 3.18
C VAL A 52 2.12 4.92 3.58
N VAL A 53 3.03 5.54 2.82
CA VAL A 53 4.46 5.55 3.14
C VAL A 53 4.72 6.26 4.46
N GLU A 54 4.11 7.42 4.71
CA GLU A 54 4.25 8.14 5.98
C GLU A 54 3.75 7.30 7.18
N LEU A 55 2.61 6.62 7.02
CA LEU A 55 2.09 5.73 8.07
C LEU A 55 3.01 4.54 8.31
N CYS A 56 3.58 3.96 7.26
CA CYS A 56 4.56 2.88 7.37
C CYS A 56 5.86 3.36 8.04
N GLN A 57 6.29 4.59 7.76
CA GLN A 57 7.44 5.19 8.42
C GLN A 57 7.19 5.38 9.92
N LYS A 58 6.01 5.90 10.30
CA LYS A 58 5.62 6.09 11.71
C LYS A 58 5.57 4.75 12.47
N LYS A 59 5.06 3.69 11.84
CA LYS A 59 5.00 2.34 12.44
C LYS A 59 6.33 1.57 12.41
N ARG A 60 7.40 2.15 11.85
CA ARG A 60 8.69 1.46 11.60
C ARG A 60 8.50 0.13 10.85
N THR A 61 7.75 0.18 9.75
CA THR A 61 7.55 -0.97 8.87
C THR A 61 8.90 -1.59 8.49
N SER A 62 9.01 -2.91 8.61
CA SER A 62 10.20 -3.66 8.24
C SER A 62 10.13 -4.10 6.78
N MET A 63 11.26 -4.44 6.17
CA MET A 63 11.31 -4.93 4.79
C MET A 63 10.42 -6.17 4.57
N LYS A 64 10.25 -7.00 5.60
CA LYS A 64 9.32 -8.15 5.58
C LYS A 64 7.87 -7.73 5.31
N GLU A 65 7.40 -6.70 6.00
CA GLU A 65 6.04 -6.18 5.83
C GLU A 65 5.83 -5.57 4.45
N ALA A 66 6.84 -4.87 3.93
CA ALA A 66 6.84 -4.35 2.56
C ALA A 66 6.81 -5.47 1.51
N ALA A 67 7.52 -6.58 1.75
CA ALA A 67 7.49 -7.75 0.87
C ALA A 67 6.11 -8.44 0.88
N ILE A 68 5.46 -8.54 2.04
CA ILE A 68 4.09 -9.07 2.14
C ILE A 68 3.13 -8.21 1.31
N LEU A 69 3.23 -6.88 1.42
CA LEU A 69 2.43 -5.97 0.60
C LEU A 69 2.66 -6.22 -0.90
N ASP A 70 3.91 -6.35 -1.35
CA ASP A 70 4.24 -6.66 -2.75
C ASP A 70 3.66 -8.00 -3.23
N ILE A 71 3.70 -9.04 -2.38
CA ILE A 71 3.10 -10.34 -2.70
C ILE A 71 1.58 -10.20 -2.88
N ILE A 72 0.89 -9.52 -1.95
CA ILE A 72 -0.56 -9.29 -2.05
C ILE A 72 -0.88 -8.49 -3.32
N CYS A 73 -0.09 -7.45 -3.64
CA CYS A 73 -0.26 -6.65 -4.84
C CYS A 73 -0.12 -7.49 -6.11
N LYS A 74 0.91 -8.35 -6.18
CA LYS A 74 1.14 -9.24 -7.32
C LYS A 74 0.03 -10.28 -7.48
N LEU A 75 -0.44 -10.88 -6.39
CA LEU A 75 -1.56 -11.82 -6.42
C LEU A 75 -2.84 -11.13 -6.91
N HIS A 76 -3.13 -9.93 -6.42
CA HIS A 76 -4.30 -9.16 -6.86
C HIS A 76 -4.21 -8.78 -8.35
N ALA A 77 -3.03 -8.33 -8.81
CA ALA A 77 -2.80 -8.02 -10.22
C ALA A 77 -2.90 -9.26 -11.12
N PHE A 78 -2.39 -10.41 -10.65
CA PHE A 78 -2.52 -11.69 -11.35
C PHE A 78 -3.98 -12.11 -11.50
N LEU A 79 -4.79 -11.97 -10.45
CA LEU A 79 -6.23 -12.27 -10.51
C LEU A 79 -6.99 -11.34 -11.46
N LEU A 80 -6.63 -10.04 -11.52
CA LEU A 80 -7.22 -9.09 -12.47
C LEU A 80 -6.84 -9.35 -13.94
N PHE A 81 -5.75 -10.07 -14.21
CA PHE A 81 -5.29 -10.36 -15.57
C PHE A 81 -5.82 -11.70 -16.10
N PHE A 82 -6.30 -12.57 -15.21
CA PHE A 82 -6.79 -13.92 -15.56
C PHE A 82 -8.33 -14.05 -15.58
N PHE A 83 -9.06 -13.01 -15.16
CA PHE A 83 -10.51 -12.91 -15.17
C PHE A 83 -10.95 -11.71 -16.02
#